data_AF-A0AAJ2SBA2-F1
#
_entry.id   AF-A0AAJ2SBA2-F1
#
_cell.length_a   1.000
_cell.length_b   1.000
_cell.length_c   1.000
_cell.angle_alpha   90.00
_cell.angle_beta   90.00
_cell.angle_gamma   90.00
#
_symmetry.space_group_name_H-M   'P 1'
#
loop_
_entity.id
_entity.type
_entity.pdbx_description
1 polymer ?
#
loop_
_entity_poly.entity_id
_entity_poly.type
_entity_poly.pdbx_seq_one_letter_code
_entity_poly.pdbx_strand_id
1 'polypeptide(L)'
;MFNFYPDKTFSRSEVMSRPTPVPAVNGVYFWWFKDVPTGVPTEGCITQDGYTLLYVGISPDKKGKPNSRANLRQRIKTHYSGNAEGSTLRRTLGVLLAKESNFPLRRVGSGKRTTFTHPGEQWLDQWMEQNAKVYWVADEEPWVLEETLIASISLPLNLQGNNHAFKPVLSEMRSKAMAEAKIMEVADETGFSRSVVAEMIKQAVQVD
;
A
#
# COMPACT_ATOMS: atom_id res chain seq x y z
N MET A 1 13.63 -22.26 0.25
CA MET A 1 13.40 -21.38 -0.92
C MET A 1 11.98 -20.86 -0.80
N PHE A 2 11.75 -19.55 -0.83
CA PHE A 2 10.39 -19.01 -0.73
C PHE A 2 9.57 -19.49 -1.92
N ASN A 3 8.36 -19.99 -1.67
CA ASN A 3 7.44 -20.21 -2.76
C ASN A 3 6.91 -18.86 -3.21
N PHE A 4 7.57 -18.27 -4.20
CA PHE A 4 7.16 -17.02 -4.81
C PHE A 4 5.89 -17.16 -5.66
N TYR A 5 5.44 -18.39 -5.89
CA TYR A 5 4.26 -18.66 -6.69
C TYR A 5 3.16 -19.20 -5.77
N PRO A 6 2.44 -18.34 -5.04
CA PRO A 6 1.36 -18.79 -4.19
C PRO A 6 0.27 -19.47 -5.01
N ASP A 7 -0.30 -20.55 -4.47
CA ASP A 7 -1.47 -21.21 -5.06
C ASP A 7 -2.69 -20.27 -5.10
N LYS A 8 -2.73 -19.29 -4.19
CA LYS A 8 -3.78 -18.29 -4.11
C LYS A 8 -3.27 -16.95 -3.60
N THR A 9 -3.67 -15.89 -4.28
CA THR A 9 -3.61 -14.50 -3.78
C THR A 9 -5.03 -14.02 -3.44
N PHE A 10 -5.15 -13.04 -2.55
CA PHE A 10 -6.43 -12.55 -2.03
C PHE A 10 -6.66 -11.09 -2.41
N SER A 11 -7.84 -10.82 -2.94
CA SER A 11 -8.33 -9.46 -3.23
C SER A 11 -8.61 -8.66 -1.95
N ARG A 12 -8.84 -7.36 -2.11
CA ARG A 12 -9.28 -6.47 -1.03
C ARG A 12 -10.61 -6.94 -0.44
N SER A 13 -11.62 -7.21 -1.26
CA SER A 13 -12.93 -7.70 -0.80
C SER A 13 -12.83 -9.00 0.01
N GLU A 14 -12.02 -9.97 -0.43
CA GLU A 14 -11.76 -11.20 0.33
C GLU A 14 -11.06 -10.93 1.67
N VAL A 15 -10.04 -10.06 1.70
CA VAL A 15 -9.34 -9.73 2.95
C VAL A 15 -10.27 -9.01 3.95
N MET A 16 -11.18 -8.17 3.44
CA MET A 16 -12.08 -7.37 4.26
C MET A 16 -13.36 -8.11 4.67
N SER A 17 -13.57 -9.36 4.21
CA SER A 17 -14.72 -10.18 4.57
C SER A 17 -14.77 -10.53 6.05
N ARG A 18 -15.93 -11.04 6.51
CA ARG A 18 -16.12 -11.58 7.85
C ARG A 18 -16.68 -13.00 7.75
N PRO A 19 -15.95 -14.03 8.23
CA PRO A 19 -14.58 -13.96 8.76
C PRO A 19 -13.57 -13.54 7.67
N THR A 20 -12.46 -12.92 8.10
CA THR A 20 -11.33 -12.60 7.21
C THR A 20 -10.42 -13.82 7.10
N PRO A 21 -9.87 -14.13 5.91
CA PRO A 21 -8.91 -15.23 5.74
C PRO A 21 -7.55 -14.92 6.38
N VAL A 22 -7.26 -13.65 6.70
CA VAL A 22 -5.93 -13.25 7.20
C VAL A 22 -5.77 -13.65 8.68
N PRO A 23 -4.74 -14.45 9.04
CA PRO A 23 -4.49 -14.84 10.41
C PRO A 23 -3.94 -13.66 11.23
N ALA A 24 -4.24 -13.65 12.53
CA ALA A 24 -3.73 -12.65 13.47
C ALA A 24 -2.38 -13.09 14.07
N VAL A 25 -1.40 -13.36 13.20
CA VAL A 25 -0.06 -13.84 13.56
C VAL A 25 1.03 -12.97 12.94
N ASN A 26 2.28 -13.16 13.37
CA ASN A 26 3.45 -12.55 12.75
C ASN A 26 3.68 -13.13 11.35
N GLY A 27 4.28 -12.34 10.47
CA GLY A 27 4.71 -12.84 9.17
C GLY A 27 5.02 -11.78 8.15
N VAL A 28 5.12 -12.24 6.91
CA VAL A 28 5.44 -11.46 5.72
C VAL A 28 4.25 -11.44 4.78
N TYR A 29 4.04 -10.33 4.08
CA TYR A 29 3.00 -10.16 3.07
C TYR A 29 3.57 -9.62 1.76
N PHE A 30 3.03 -10.13 0.66
CA PHE A 30 3.50 -9.94 -0.70
C PHE A 30 2.39 -9.30 -1.52
N TRP A 31 2.68 -8.16 -2.13
CA TRP A 31 1.71 -7.37 -2.89
C TRP A 31 1.93 -7.53 -4.38
N TRP A 32 0.93 -8.11 -5.02
CA TRP A 32 0.86 -8.48 -6.41
C TRP A 32 -0.03 -7.48 -7.16
N PHE A 33 0.44 -6.96 -8.28
CA PHE A 33 -0.26 -5.91 -9.02
C PHE A 33 -0.55 -6.34 -10.45
N LYS A 34 -1.82 -6.27 -10.84
CA LYS A 34 -2.27 -6.50 -12.22
C LYS A 34 -1.81 -5.34 -13.10
N ASP A 35 -2.21 -4.14 -12.70
CA ASP A 35 -1.80 -2.90 -13.37
C ASP A 35 -0.66 -2.26 -12.59
N VAL A 36 0.44 -2.01 -13.29
CA VAL A 36 1.66 -1.43 -12.73
C VAL A 36 1.62 0.09 -12.94
N PRO A 37 1.80 0.91 -11.88
CA PRO A 37 1.83 2.36 -12.05
C PRO A 37 2.88 2.80 -13.08
N THR A 38 2.52 3.76 -13.93
CA THR A 38 3.37 4.22 -15.03
C THR A 38 4.75 4.64 -14.53
N GLY A 39 5.80 4.14 -15.19
CA GLY A 39 7.20 4.45 -14.86
C GLY A 39 7.83 3.55 -13.80
N VAL A 40 7.08 2.62 -13.19
CA VAL A 40 7.67 1.57 -12.35
C VAL A 40 8.29 0.49 -13.25
N PRO A 41 9.60 0.25 -13.19
CA PRO A 41 10.24 -0.82 -13.95
C PRO A 41 9.82 -2.18 -13.41
N THR A 42 9.63 -3.14 -14.32
CA THR A 42 9.23 -4.51 -13.99
C THR A 42 10.29 -5.55 -14.36
N GLU A 43 11.45 -5.11 -14.86
CA GLU A 43 12.56 -5.98 -15.23
C GLU A 43 13.02 -6.79 -14.01
N GLY A 44 13.08 -8.11 -14.17
CA GLY A 44 13.46 -9.04 -13.10
C GLY A 44 12.43 -9.20 -11.97
N CYS A 45 11.27 -8.53 -12.05
CA CYS A 45 10.17 -8.77 -11.11
C CYS A 45 9.54 -10.14 -11.37
N ILE A 46 9.06 -10.76 -10.30
CA ILE A 46 8.34 -12.05 -10.40
C ILE A 46 6.92 -11.78 -10.89
N THR A 47 6.43 -12.60 -11.81
CA THR A 47 5.08 -12.50 -12.38
C THR A 47 4.34 -13.83 -12.27
N GLN A 48 3.04 -13.78 -11.97
CA GLN A 48 2.16 -14.95 -11.92
C GLN A 48 0.72 -14.52 -12.22
N ASP A 49 0.01 -15.29 -13.06
CA ASP A 49 -1.42 -15.10 -13.37
C ASP A 49 -1.82 -13.67 -13.78
N GLY A 50 -0.93 -12.99 -14.51
CA GLY A 50 -1.14 -11.60 -14.95
C GLY A 50 -0.91 -10.55 -13.86
N TYR A 51 -0.31 -10.92 -12.72
CA TYR A 51 0.12 -10.01 -11.67
C TYR A 51 1.65 -9.99 -11.55
N THR A 52 2.20 -8.84 -11.15
CA THR A 52 3.62 -8.64 -10.86
C THR A 52 3.83 -8.38 -9.38
N LEU A 53 4.77 -9.08 -8.74
CA LEU A 53 5.18 -8.83 -7.36
C LEU A 53 6.06 -7.57 -7.32
N LEU A 54 5.55 -6.50 -6.71
CA LEU A 54 6.27 -5.21 -6.67
C LEU A 54 6.66 -4.76 -5.28
N TYR A 55 6.02 -5.31 -4.24
CA TYR A 55 6.23 -4.89 -2.87
C TYR A 55 6.11 -6.06 -1.89
N VAL A 56 6.99 -6.09 -0.90
CA VAL A 56 6.89 -6.96 0.28
C VAL A 56 6.86 -6.11 1.54
N GLY A 57 6.24 -6.60 2.60
CA GLY A 57 6.41 -6.02 3.92
C GLY A 57 6.13 -7.02 5.01
N ILE A 58 6.40 -6.60 6.25
CA ILE A 58 6.30 -7.48 7.41
C ILE A 58 5.40 -6.92 8.50
N SER A 59 4.98 -7.82 9.39
CA SER A 59 4.43 -7.45 10.69
C SER A 59 4.75 -8.53 11.72
N PRO A 60 5.35 -8.18 12.87
CA PRO A 60 5.83 -6.85 13.26
C PRO A 60 7.09 -6.43 12.48
N ASP A 61 7.44 -5.14 12.61
CA ASP A 61 8.57 -4.49 11.93
C ASP A 61 9.94 -4.78 12.57
N LYS A 62 9.96 -5.38 13.76
CA LYS A 62 11.18 -5.75 14.50
C LYS A 62 10.88 -6.66 15.68
N LYS A 63 11.93 -7.31 16.19
CA LYS A 63 11.91 -8.09 17.43
C LYS A 63 11.52 -7.22 18.63
N GLY A 64 10.72 -7.77 19.54
CA GLY A 64 10.63 -7.25 20.92
C GLY A 64 9.84 -5.95 21.11
N LYS A 65 8.64 -5.83 20.54
CA LYS A 65 7.61 -4.96 21.15
C LYS A 65 6.69 -5.85 22.01
N PRO A 66 7.00 -6.12 23.30
CA PRO A 66 6.28 -7.08 24.14
C PRO A 66 4.76 -6.79 24.30
N ASN A 67 4.30 -5.58 23.96
CA ASN A 67 2.88 -5.20 23.94
C ASN A 67 2.35 -4.84 22.53
N SER A 68 3.11 -5.09 21.47
CA SER A 68 2.66 -4.78 20.11
C SER A 68 1.62 -5.79 19.66
N ARG A 69 0.41 -5.31 19.45
CA ARG A 69 -0.69 -6.08 18.85
C ARG A 69 -0.55 -6.21 17.32
N ALA A 70 0.51 -5.69 16.72
CA ALA A 70 0.73 -5.70 15.28
C ALA A 70 0.91 -7.12 14.75
N ASN A 71 0.13 -7.48 13.74
CA ASN A 71 0.14 -8.77 13.08
C ASN A 71 -0.28 -8.61 11.61
N LEU A 72 -0.16 -9.69 10.83
CA LEU A 72 -0.55 -9.74 9.42
C LEU A 72 -1.95 -9.16 9.19
N ARG A 73 -2.97 -9.64 9.93
CA ARG A 73 -4.36 -9.17 9.81
C ARG A 73 -4.49 -7.65 9.93
N GLN A 74 -3.87 -7.05 10.95
CA GLN A 74 -3.93 -5.60 11.14
C GLN A 74 -3.18 -4.85 10.05
N ARG A 75 -1.99 -5.32 9.66
CA ARG A 75 -1.12 -4.60 8.73
C ARG A 75 -1.66 -4.65 7.31
N ILE A 76 -2.10 -5.81 6.84
CA ILE A 76 -2.72 -5.97 5.51
C ILE A 76 -4.01 -5.16 5.43
N LYS A 77 -4.87 -5.20 6.46
CA LYS A 77 -6.06 -4.33 6.54
C LYS A 77 -5.70 -2.85 6.45
N THR A 78 -4.62 -2.42 7.10
CA THR A 78 -4.14 -1.03 7.05
C THR A 78 -3.69 -0.62 5.64
N HIS A 79 -3.12 -1.52 4.84
CA HIS A 79 -2.79 -1.21 3.45
C HIS A 79 -4.03 -1.09 2.57
N TYR A 80 -5.00 -1.98 2.71
CA TYR A 80 -6.24 -1.95 1.92
C TYR A 80 -7.24 -0.87 2.33
N SER A 81 -7.21 -0.43 3.58
CA SER A 81 -8.23 0.45 4.15
C SER A 81 -7.66 1.50 5.09
N GLY A 82 -6.37 1.76 5.10
CA GLY A 82 -5.76 2.85 5.87
C GLY A 82 -5.60 4.10 5.01
N ASN A 83 -4.59 4.89 5.34
CA ASN A 83 -4.19 6.08 4.58
C ASN A 83 -2.67 6.14 4.44
N ALA A 84 -2.18 7.09 3.65
CA ALA A 84 -0.75 7.26 3.36
C ALA A 84 0.12 7.46 4.62
N GLU A 85 -0.43 8.09 5.68
CA GLU A 85 0.26 8.30 6.95
C GLU A 85 0.57 6.96 7.64
N GLY A 86 -0.39 6.03 7.66
CA GLY A 86 -0.24 4.72 8.31
C GLY A 86 0.36 3.63 7.44
N SER A 87 0.44 3.84 6.12
CA SER A 87 0.83 2.82 5.15
C SER A 87 1.83 3.36 4.13
N THR A 88 3.07 2.88 4.21
CA THR A 88 4.13 3.17 3.23
C THR A 88 3.75 2.74 1.81
N LEU A 89 3.05 1.61 1.65
CA LEU A 89 2.57 1.15 0.35
C LEU A 89 1.59 2.15 -0.28
N ARG A 90 0.50 2.49 0.43
CA ARG A 90 -0.44 3.54 -0.01
C ARG A 90 0.24 4.86 -0.33
N ARG A 91 1.17 5.32 0.50
CA ARG A 91 1.95 6.54 0.21
C ARG A 91 2.72 6.44 -1.10
N THR A 92 3.31 5.29 -1.38
CA THR A 92 4.03 5.03 -2.63
C THR A 92 3.08 5.01 -3.82
N LEU A 93 2.00 4.23 -3.74
CA LEU A 93 1.00 4.13 -4.80
C LEU A 93 0.35 5.48 -5.11
N GLY A 94 -0.12 6.21 -4.10
CA GLY A 94 -0.77 7.50 -4.34
C GLY A 94 0.18 8.56 -4.89
N VAL A 95 1.49 8.51 -4.58
CA VAL A 95 2.47 9.40 -5.23
C VAL A 95 2.66 9.03 -6.70
N LEU A 96 2.77 7.74 -7.02
CA LEU A 96 2.91 7.27 -8.40
C LEU A 96 1.67 7.56 -9.24
N LEU A 97 0.49 7.43 -8.64
CA LEU A 97 -0.81 7.56 -9.30
C LEU A 97 -1.41 8.98 -9.18
N ALA A 98 -0.72 9.94 -8.56
CA ALA A 98 -1.28 11.28 -8.29
C ALA A 98 -1.74 12.03 -9.56
N LYS A 99 -1.05 11.83 -10.69
CA LYS A 99 -1.43 12.43 -11.98
C LYS A 99 -2.72 11.84 -12.55
N GLU A 100 -2.94 10.55 -12.35
CA GLU A 100 -4.11 9.83 -12.82
C GLU A 100 -5.32 10.10 -11.91
N SER A 101 -5.10 10.03 -10.60
CA SER A 101 -6.15 10.21 -9.60
C SER A 101 -6.54 11.67 -9.38
N ASN A 102 -5.67 12.61 -9.75
CA ASN A 102 -5.77 14.03 -9.43
C ASN A 102 -5.87 14.32 -7.91
N PHE A 103 -5.41 13.38 -7.06
CA PHE A 103 -5.36 13.52 -5.62
C PHE A 103 -3.90 13.56 -5.14
N PRO A 104 -3.24 14.73 -5.14
CA PRO A 104 -1.89 14.87 -4.63
C PRO A 104 -1.85 14.67 -3.11
N LEU A 105 -0.65 14.44 -2.58
CA LEU A 105 -0.43 14.40 -1.14
C LEU A 105 -0.73 15.78 -0.52
N ARG A 106 -1.46 15.80 0.59
CA ARG A 106 -1.88 17.03 1.29
C ARG A 106 -1.60 16.92 2.77
N ARG A 107 -1.30 18.06 3.41
CA ARG A 107 -1.41 18.20 4.86
C ARG A 107 -2.87 18.24 5.27
N VAL A 108 -3.23 17.55 6.35
CA VAL A 108 -4.63 17.44 6.82
C VAL A 108 -4.77 17.67 8.32
N GLY A 109 -5.98 17.97 8.78
CA GLY A 109 -6.30 18.19 10.20
C GLY A 109 -5.47 19.33 10.80
N SER A 110 -4.65 19.04 11.81
CA SER A 110 -3.73 20.03 12.40
C SER A 110 -2.53 20.41 11.51
N GLY A 111 -2.46 19.88 10.29
CA GLY A 111 -1.36 20.11 9.35
C GLY A 111 -0.11 19.26 9.59
N LYS A 112 -0.08 18.46 10.67
CA LYS A 112 1.05 17.57 10.99
C LYS A 112 1.04 16.26 10.19
N ARG A 113 -0.14 15.77 9.81
CA ARG A 113 -0.33 14.52 9.09
C ARG A 113 -0.43 14.78 7.60
N THR A 114 -0.03 13.80 6.80
CA THR A 114 -0.10 13.87 5.34
C THR A 114 -0.79 12.65 4.75
N THR A 115 -1.81 12.90 3.93
CA THR A 115 -2.63 11.87 3.28
C THR A 115 -3.00 12.31 1.86
N PHE A 116 -3.68 11.46 1.10
CA PHE A 116 -4.28 11.87 -0.18
C PHE A 116 -5.69 12.45 -0.01
N THR A 117 -6.02 12.97 1.18
CA THR A 117 -7.38 13.36 1.62
C THR A 117 -8.41 12.21 1.58
N HIS A 118 -9.60 12.43 2.12
CA HIS A 118 -10.65 11.39 2.11
C HIS A 118 -11.02 10.89 0.70
N PRO A 119 -11.23 11.76 -0.32
CA PRO A 119 -11.48 11.32 -1.69
C PRO A 119 -10.33 10.52 -2.30
N GLY A 120 -9.08 10.98 -2.19
CA GLY A 120 -7.95 10.28 -2.79
C GLY A 120 -7.64 8.94 -2.13
N GLU A 121 -7.83 8.82 -0.82
CA GLU A 121 -7.72 7.52 -0.17
C GLU A 121 -8.84 6.55 -0.59
N GLN A 122 -10.01 7.04 -0.96
CA GLN A 122 -11.08 6.17 -1.48
C GLN A 122 -10.89 5.79 -2.94
N TRP A 123 -10.35 6.70 -3.74
CA TRP A 123 -9.87 6.37 -5.06
C TRP A 123 -8.82 5.24 -4.98
N LEU A 124 -7.85 5.35 -4.05
CA LEU A 124 -6.87 4.28 -3.81
C LEU A 124 -7.51 2.97 -3.31
N ASP A 125 -8.56 3.02 -2.50
CA ASP A 125 -9.29 1.82 -2.09
C ASP A 125 -9.87 1.07 -3.30
N GLN A 126 -10.45 1.81 -4.25
CA GLN A 126 -11.02 1.24 -5.48
C GLN A 126 -9.94 0.75 -6.43
N TRP A 127 -8.88 1.53 -6.63
CA TRP A 127 -7.74 1.14 -7.45
C TRP A 127 -7.09 -0.14 -6.92
N MET A 128 -6.88 -0.25 -5.61
CA MET A 128 -6.34 -1.47 -5.00
C MET A 128 -7.30 -2.66 -5.07
N GLU A 129 -8.63 -2.45 -5.02
CA GLU A 129 -9.60 -3.54 -5.23
C GLU A 129 -9.45 -4.17 -6.63
N GLN A 130 -9.24 -3.33 -7.65
CA GLN A 130 -9.14 -3.76 -9.04
C GLN A 130 -7.76 -4.33 -9.37
N ASN A 131 -6.71 -3.74 -8.81
CA ASN A 131 -5.34 -3.93 -9.29
C ASN A 131 -4.42 -4.65 -8.33
N ALA A 132 -4.75 -4.73 -7.04
CA ALA A 132 -3.86 -5.31 -6.04
C ALA A 132 -4.45 -6.58 -5.42
N LYS A 133 -3.60 -7.61 -5.32
CA LYS A 133 -3.84 -8.80 -4.50
C LYS A 133 -2.70 -8.99 -3.52
N VAL A 134 -2.98 -9.70 -2.43
CA VAL A 134 -2.00 -9.98 -1.39
C VAL A 134 -1.89 -11.47 -1.10
N TYR A 135 -0.67 -11.93 -0.87
CA TYR A 135 -0.37 -13.23 -0.29
C TYR A 135 0.41 -13.03 1.01
N TRP A 136 0.40 -14.00 1.92
CA TRP A 136 1.13 -13.90 3.16
C TRP A 136 1.67 -15.26 3.62
N VAL A 137 2.76 -15.21 4.39
CA VAL A 137 3.38 -16.36 5.03
C VAL A 137 3.55 -16.03 6.50
N ALA A 138 3.07 -16.92 7.38
CA ALA A 138 3.29 -16.80 8.81
C ALA A 138 4.76 -17.09 9.12
N ASP A 139 5.37 -16.24 9.93
CA ASP A 139 6.78 -16.36 10.31
C ASP A 139 6.98 -15.68 11.68
N GLU A 140 7.74 -16.30 12.58
CA GLU A 140 7.95 -15.77 13.93
C GLU A 140 8.93 -14.59 13.95
N GLU A 141 9.90 -14.57 13.02
CA GLU A 141 10.96 -13.58 12.90
C GLU A 141 10.97 -12.93 11.50
N PRO A 142 9.86 -12.32 11.06
CA PRO A 142 9.68 -11.88 9.68
C PRO A 142 10.69 -10.82 9.22
N TRP A 143 11.34 -10.11 10.15
CA TRP A 143 12.40 -9.13 9.85
C TRP A 143 13.66 -9.77 9.23
N VAL A 144 14.05 -10.97 9.65
CA VAL A 144 15.19 -11.70 9.07
C VAL A 144 14.87 -12.05 7.61
N LEU A 145 13.63 -12.46 7.40
CA LEU A 145 13.13 -12.86 6.11
C LEU A 145 12.97 -11.67 5.15
N GLU A 146 12.50 -10.53 5.62
CA GLU A 146 12.38 -9.31 4.81
C GLU A 146 13.71 -8.90 4.19
N GLU A 147 14.79 -8.90 4.99
CA GLU A 147 16.14 -8.57 4.53
C GLU A 147 16.58 -9.52 3.41
N THR A 148 16.34 -10.82 3.57
CA THR A 148 16.65 -11.84 2.57
C THR A 148 15.86 -11.63 1.28
N LEU A 149 14.56 -11.34 1.38
CA LEU A 149 13.69 -11.11 0.23
C LEU A 149 14.11 -9.84 -0.53
N ILE A 150 14.28 -8.72 0.17
CA ILE A 150 14.67 -7.44 -0.45
C ILE A 150 16.04 -7.54 -1.15
N ALA A 151 16.96 -8.36 -0.63
CA ALA A 151 18.26 -8.56 -1.25
C ALA A 151 18.24 -9.52 -2.47
N SER A 152 17.24 -10.40 -2.58
CA SER A 152 17.25 -11.50 -3.55
C SER A 152 16.27 -11.35 -4.71
N ILE A 153 15.24 -10.49 -4.58
CA ILE A 153 14.23 -10.31 -5.61
C ILE A 153 14.02 -8.84 -5.97
N SER A 154 13.65 -8.60 -7.24
CA SER A 154 13.35 -7.26 -7.74
C SER A 154 12.02 -6.77 -7.16
N LEU A 155 12.08 -5.81 -6.23
CA LEU A 155 10.94 -5.25 -5.51
C LEU A 155 10.91 -3.71 -5.62
N PRO A 156 10.56 -3.15 -6.79
CA PRO A 156 10.79 -1.73 -7.09
C PRO A 156 10.09 -0.75 -6.14
N LEU A 157 9.02 -1.16 -5.44
CA LEU A 157 8.28 -0.29 -4.52
C LEU A 157 8.81 -0.33 -3.07
N ASN A 158 9.72 -1.24 -2.73
CA ASN A 158 10.39 -1.27 -1.43
C ASN A 158 11.54 -0.24 -1.42
N LEU A 159 11.47 0.77 -0.55
CA LEU A 159 12.50 1.80 -0.45
C LEU A 159 13.57 1.50 0.62
N GLN A 160 13.15 0.98 1.78
CA GLN A 160 14.05 0.69 2.89
C GLN A 160 14.83 -0.59 2.61
N GLY A 161 16.15 -0.59 2.86
CA GLY A 161 17.03 -1.76 2.67
C GLY A 161 17.25 -2.19 1.21
N ASN A 162 16.46 -1.69 0.27
CA ASN A 162 16.53 -2.11 -1.13
C ASN A 162 17.66 -1.37 -1.89
N ASN A 163 18.27 -2.06 -2.86
CA ASN A 163 19.27 -1.53 -3.79
C ASN A 163 18.78 -1.47 -5.25
N HIS A 164 17.48 -1.69 -5.47
CA HIS A 164 16.85 -1.60 -6.78
C HIS A 164 17.10 -0.24 -7.46
N ALA A 165 17.40 -0.22 -8.76
CA ALA A 165 17.76 0.98 -9.52
C ALA A 165 16.67 2.07 -9.52
N PHE A 166 15.41 1.68 -9.34
CA PHE A 166 14.27 2.60 -9.22
C PHE A 166 14.18 3.35 -7.88
N LYS A 167 14.83 2.85 -6.82
CA LYS A 167 14.77 3.45 -5.48
C LYS A 167 15.07 4.95 -5.46
N PRO A 168 16.17 5.47 -6.05
CA PRO A 168 16.44 6.91 -6.05
C PRO A 168 15.32 7.72 -6.71
N VAL A 169 14.79 7.25 -7.84
CA VAL A 169 13.68 7.91 -8.57
C VAL A 169 12.43 7.95 -7.69
N LEU A 170 12.02 6.82 -7.13
CA LEU A 170 10.83 6.76 -6.26
C LEU A 170 11.00 7.60 -4.98
N SER A 171 12.21 7.61 -4.40
CA SER A 171 12.53 8.44 -3.25
C SER A 171 12.41 9.93 -3.56
N GLU A 172 12.88 10.37 -4.74
CA GLU A 172 12.75 11.74 -5.21
C GLU A 172 11.27 12.11 -5.44
N MET A 173 10.49 11.26 -6.11
CA MET A 173 9.05 11.49 -6.31
C MET A 173 8.31 11.69 -4.99
N ARG A 174 8.59 10.84 -3.99
CA ARG A 174 8.00 10.96 -2.65
C ARG A 174 8.46 12.22 -1.91
N SER A 175 9.72 12.61 -2.09
CA SER A 175 10.28 13.82 -1.48
C SER A 175 9.66 15.08 -2.08
N LYS A 176 9.51 15.11 -3.42
CA LYS A 176 8.83 16.18 -4.14
C LYS A 176 7.37 16.32 -3.71
N ALA A 177 6.61 15.22 -3.69
CA ALA A 177 5.22 15.24 -3.23
C ALA A 177 5.09 15.76 -1.79
N MET A 178 6.05 15.45 -0.91
CA MET A 178 6.08 16.03 0.43
C MET A 178 6.41 17.53 0.44
N ALA A 179 7.36 17.98 -0.37
CA ALA A 179 7.68 19.41 -0.48
C ALA A 179 6.46 20.21 -0.98
N GLU A 180 5.75 19.69 -1.98
CA GLU A 180 4.52 20.26 -2.51
C GLU A 180 3.41 20.29 -1.44
N ALA A 181 3.19 19.20 -0.71
CA ALA A 181 2.21 19.16 0.38
C ALA A 181 2.50 20.19 1.50
N LYS A 182 3.77 20.55 1.73
CA LYS A 182 4.17 21.54 2.73
C LYS A 182 3.87 22.98 2.31
N ILE A 183 3.96 23.30 1.02
CA ILE A 183 3.66 24.65 0.51
C ILE A 183 2.16 24.87 0.29
N MET A 184 1.41 23.81 0.03
CA MET A 184 -0.05 23.86 -0.07
C MET A 184 -0.70 24.18 1.28
N GLU A 185 -1.84 24.85 1.25
CA GLU A 185 -2.70 25.01 2.43
C GLU A 185 -3.13 23.64 2.99
N VAL A 186 -3.42 23.59 4.29
CA VAL A 186 -3.98 22.37 4.89
C VAL A 186 -5.33 22.11 4.24
N ALA A 187 -5.53 20.89 3.74
CA ALA A 187 -6.80 20.53 3.11
C ALA A 187 -7.92 20.55 4.16
N ASP A 188 -9.02 21.22 3.82
CA ASP A 188 -10.24 21.14 4.61
C ASP A 188 -10.94 19.82 4.29
N GLU A 189 -11.08 18.98 5.31
CA GLU A 189 -11.74 17.69 5.22
C GLU A 189 -13.07 17.68 6.01
N THR A 190 -13.56 18.86 6.41
CA THR A 190 -14.81 19.02 7.14
C THR A 190 -15.98 18.44 6.34
N GLY A 191 -16.80 17.61 6.99
CA GLY A 191 -17.95 16.96 6.35
C GLY A 191 -17.60 15.72 5.53
N PHE A 192 -16.32 15.42 5.30
CA PHE A 192 -15.92 14.21 4.59
C PHE A 192 -15.76 13.03 5.54
N SER A 193 -16.34 11.90 5.13
CA SER A 193 -16.06 10.60 5.72
C SER A 193 -16.03 9.56 4.61
N ARG A 194 -15.50 8.37 4.92
CA ARG A 194 -15.50 7.28 3.95
C ARG A 194 -16.88 6.82 3.50
N SER A 195 -17.87 6.87 4.39
CA SER A 195 -19.23 6.49 4.03
C SER A 195 -19.87 7.56 3.13
N VAL A 196 -19.68 8.84 3.47
CA VAL A 196 -20.25 9.97 2.73
C VAL A 196 -19.70 10.03 1.30
N VAL A 197 -18.38 9.91 1.13
CA VAL A 197 -17.77 9.98 -0.21
C VAL A 197 -18.08 8.73 -1.03
N ALA A 198 -18.14 7.53 -0.43
CA ALA A 198 -18.56 6.33 -1.14
C ALA A 198 -20.00 6.45 -1.67
N GLU A 199 -20.87 7.12 -0.93
CA GLU A 199 -22.23 7.43 -1.36
C GLU A 199 -22.26 8.48 -2.48
N MET A 200 -21.45 9.54 -2.40
CA MET A 200 -21.30 10.54 -3.47
C MET A 200 -20.77 9.93 -4.77
N ILE A 201 -19.78 9.05 -4.70
CA ILE A 201 -19.23 8.35 -5.90
C ILE A 201 -20.29 7.43 -6.50
N LYS A 202 -21.04 6.69 -5.68
CA LYS A 202 -22.16 5.85 -6.16
C LYS A 202 -23.24 6.67 -6.88
N GLN A 203 -23.56 7.86 -6.36
CA GLN A 203 -24.52 8.76 -6.98
C GLN A 203 -23.99 9.32 -8.30
N ALA A 204 -22.71 9.68 -8.39
CA ALA A 204 -22.11 10.19 -9.63
C ALA A 204 -22.10 9.13 -10.76
N VAL A 205 -21.80 7.86 -10.43
CA VAL A 205 -21.78 6.74 -11.40
C VAL A 205 -23.19 6.30 -11.84
N GLN A 206 -24.25 6.69 -11.13
CA GLN A 206 -25.64 6.42 -11.52
C GLN A 206 -26.25 7.48 -12.46
N VAL A 207 -25.54 8.58 -12.70
CA VAL A 207 -26.01 9.70 -13.53
C VAL A 207 -25.37 9.67 -14.93
N ASP A 208 -24.45 8.73 -15.19
CA ASP A 208 -23.85 8.44 -16.50
C ASP A 208 -24.43 7.17 -17.14
#